data_AF-A0AAV5MW05-F1
#
_entry.id   AF-A0AAV5MW05-F1
#
_cell.length_a   1.000
_cell.length_b   1.000
_cell.length_c   1.000
_cell.angle_alpha   90.00
_cell.angle_beta   90.00
_cell.angle_gamma   90.00
#
_symmetry.space_group_name_H-M   'P 1'
#
loop_
_entity.id
_entity.type
_entity.pdbx_description
1 polymer ?
#
loop_
_entity_poly.entity_id
_entity_poly.type
_entity_poly.pdbx_seq_one_letter_code
_entity_poly.pdbx_strand_id
1 'polypeptide(L)'
;MMFIRGSILGFRWAVLMIMAIAVTADSPYRFFEWNVTYGDIYPLGVRQQGILINGQFPGPDIYSVTNDNLIINVYNNLPEPFLIS
;
A
#
# COMPACT_ATOMS: atom_id res chain seq x y z
N MET A 1 -50.95 15.31 -15.91
CA MET A 1 -49.55 15.62 -16.31
C MET A 1 -48.70 16.25 -15.20
N MET A 2 -49.29 16.86 -14.16
CA MET A 2 -48.55 17.54 -13.07
C MET A 2 -47.99 16.58 -12.00
N PHE A 3 -48.67 15.48 -11.68
CA PHE A 3 -48.22 14.47 -10.70
C PHE A 3 -46.97 13.67 -11.12
N ILE A 4 -46.81 13.41 -12.43
CA ILE A 4 -45.65 12.65 -12.97
C ILE A 4 -44.37 13.50 -12.95
N ARG A 5 -44.48 14.84 -12.96
CA ARG A 5 -43.32 15.74 -12.91
C ARG A 5 -42.68 15.81 -11.53
N GLY A 6 -43.47 15.67 -10.46
CA GLY A 6 -42.98 15.64 -9.08
C GLY A 6 -42.22 14.37 -8.73
N SER A 7 -42.67 13.21 -9.22
CA SER A 7 -42.00 11.93 -9.02
C SER A 7 -40.66 11.82 -9.77
N ILE A 8 -40.59 12.34 -11.00
CA ILE A 8 -39.34 12.43 -11.77
C ILE A 8 -38.34 13.37 -11.09
N LEU A 9 -38.80 14.50 -10.53
CA LEU A 9 -37.93 15.43 -9.81
C LEU A 9 -37.38 14.80 -8.53
N GLY A 10 -38.21 14.09 -7.76
CA GLY A 10 -37.78 13.36 -6.57
C GLY A 10 -36.76 12.26 -6.88
N PHE A 11 -36.98 11.51 -7.96
CA PHE A 11 -36.03 10.50 -8.44
C PHE A 11 -34.67 11.12 -8.82
N ARG A 12 -34.66 12.27 -9.50
CA ARG A 12 -33.43 12.98 -9.86
C ARG A 12 -32.64 13.45 -8.63
N TRP A 13 -33.32 13.96 -7.61
CA TRP A 13 -32.67 14.35 -6.35
C TRP A 13 -32.12 13.15 -5.58
N ALA A 14 -32.85 12.04 -5.54
CA ALA A 14 -32.36 10.82 -4.92
C ALA A 14 -31.08 10.31 -5.61
N VAL A 15 -31.05 10.32 -6.94
CA VAL A 15 -29.86 9.94 -7.72
C VAL A 15 -28.68 10.88 -7.44
N LEU A 16 -28.89 12.21 -7.37
CA LEU A 16 -27.83 13.16 -7.04
C LEU A 16 -27.25 12.94 -5.62
N MET A 17 -28.11 12.67 -4.65
CA MET A 17 -27.68 12.39 -3.27
C MET A 17 -26.88 11.08 -3.19
N ILE A 18 -27.30 10.03 -3.92
CA ILE A 18 -26.56 8.77 -3.99
C ILE A 18 -25.18 8.97 -4.64
N MET A 19 -25.08 9.75 -5.72
CA MET A 19 -23.80 10.06 -6.35
C MET A 19 -22.88 10.88 -5.43
N ALA A 20 -23.43 11.82 -4.65
CA ALA A 20 -22.66 12.60 -3.70
C ALA A 20 -22.06 11.74 -2.56
N ILE A 21 -22.75 10.68 -2.16
CA ILE A 21 -22.30 9.74 -1.12
C ILE A 21 -21.32 8.70 -1.70
N ALA A 22 -21.37 8.42 -3.00
CA ALA A 22 -20.53 7.43 -3.66
C ALA A 22 -19.07 7.88 -3.89
N VAL A 23 -18.71 9.11 -3.54
CA VAL A 23 -17.34 9.62 -3.68
C VAL A 23 -16.49 9.15 -2.50
N THR A 24 -15.48 8.34 -2.78
CA THR A 24 -14.43 7.98 -1.82
C THR A 24 -13.21 8.87 -2.04
N ALA A 25 -12.80 9.62 -1.01
CA ALA A 25 -11.66 10.54 -1.07
C ALA A 25 -10.44 10.00 -0.31
N ASP A 26 -10.22 8.67 -0.33
CA ASP A 26 -9.09 8.04 0.34
C ASP A 26 -7.91 7.83 -0.61
N SER A 27 -6.71 7.80 -0.06
CA SER A 27 -5.50 7.48 -0.81
C SER A 27 -5.34 5.96 -0.98
N PRO A 28 -4.70 5.49 -2.08
CA PRO A 28 -4.43 4.07 -2.27
C PRO A 28 -3.54 3.49 -1.17
N TYR A 29 -3.84 2.26 -0.73
CA TYR A 29 -3.00 1.51 0.18
C TYR A 29 -2.13 0.50 -0.58
N ARG A 30 -0.86 0.42 -0.22
CA ARG A 30 0.07 -0.60 -0.73
C ARG A 30 0.61 -1.44 0.41
N PHE A 31 0.63 -2.76 0.21
CA PHE A 31 1.03 -3.72 1.21
C PHE A 31 2.31 -4.41 0.79
N PHE A 32 3.28 -4.46 1.70
CA PHE A 32 4.55 -5.13 1.50
C PHE A 32 4.83 -6.05 2.69
N GLU A 33 5.42 -7.20 2.41
CA GLU A 33 5.92 -8.12 3.42
C GLU A 33 7.43 -8.23 3.28
N TRP A 34 8.13 -7.98 4.38
CA TRP A 34 9.58 -7.98 4.45
C TRP A 34 10.04 -9.07 5.41
N ASN A 35 10.64 -10.11 4.86
CA ASN A 35 11.38 -11.11 5.63
C ASN A 35 12.84 -10.68 5.73
N VAL A 36 13.25 -10.30 6.94
CA VAL A 36 14.60 -9.83 7.23
C VAL A 36 15.44 -11.03 7.65
N THR A 37 16.49 -11.33 6.90
CA THR A 37 17.37 -12.48 7.14
C THR A 37 18.84 -12.11 6.94
N TYR A 38 19.73 -12.92 7.52
CA TYR A 38 21.13 -12.92 7.12
C TYR A 38 21.34 -13.69 5.82
N GLY A 39 22.27 -13.23 4.99
CA GLY A 39 22.74 -13.98 3.83
C GLY A 39 24.05 -13.45 3.26
N ASP A 40 24.58 -14.19 2.29
CA ASP A 40 25.85 -13.86 1.66
C ASP A 40 25.66 -12.89 0.49
N ILE A 41 26.45 -11.81 0.48
CA ILE A 41 26.46 -10.79 -0.56
C ILE A 41 27.88 -10.59 -1.10
N TYR A 42 27.98 -10.11 -2.35
CA TYR A 42 29.26 -9.94 -3.07
C TYR A 42 29.39 -8.55 -3.73
N PRO A 43 29.24 -7.44 -2.99
CA PRO A 43 29.17 -6.10 -3.57
C PRO A 43 30.44 -5.69 -4.35
N LEU A 44 31.61 -6.25 -3.98
CA LEU A 44 32.90 -6.00 -4.64
C LEU A 44 33.57 -7.31 -5.10
N GLY A 45 32.78 -8.37 -5.35
CA GLY A 45 33.30 -9.69 -5.70
C GLY A 45 33.89 -10.49 -4.53
N VAL A 46 33.88 -9.95 -3.31
CA VAL A 46 34.28 -10.64 -2.07
C VAL A 46 33.03 -10.96 -1.24
N ARG A 47 32.97 -12.19 -0.70
CA ARG A 47 31.88 -12.66 0.17
C ARG A 47 31.83 -11.86 1.46
N GLN A 48 30.66 -11.34 1.80
CA GLN A 48 30.37 -10.66 3.06
C GLN A 48 28.99 -11.10 3.56
N GLN A 49 28.80 -11.13 4.87
CA GLN A 49 27.47 -11.34 5.45
C GLN A 49 26.71 -10.01 5.47
N GLY A 50 25.54 -9.98 4.84
CA GLY A 50 24.65 -8.83 4.79
C GLY A 50 23.26 -9.16 5.31
N ILE A 51 22.49 -8.10 5.58
CA ILE A 51 21.06 -8.20 5.86
C ILE A 51 20.31 -8.14 4.52
N LEU A 52 19.42 -9.10 4.30
CA LEU A 52 18.60 -9.22 3.11
C LEU A 52 17.14 -8.90 3.44
N ILE A 53 16.44 -8.27 2.49
CA ILE A 53 14.98 -8.17 2.54
C ILE A 53 14.45 -9.11 1.47
N ASN A 54 13.66 -10.11 1.87
CA ASN A 54 13.14 -11.15 0.99
C ASN A 54 14.24 -11.87 0.17
N GLY A 55 15.41 -12.08 0.78
CA GLY A 55 16.56 -12.74 0.15
C GLY A 55 17.30 -11.89 -0.88
N GLN A 56 16.99 -10.60 -1.01
CA GLN A 56 17.60 -9.71 -2.00
C GLN A 56 18.54 -8.68 -1.37
N PHE A 57 19.61 -8.37 -2.10
CA PHE A 57 20.53 -7.27 -1.81
C PHE A 57 20.97 -6.57 -3.12
N PRO A 58 20.66 -5.28 -3.33
CA PRO A 58 19.79 -4.45 -2.51
C PRO A 58 18.38 -5.05 -2.32
N GLY A 59 17.66 -4.63 -1.29
CA GLY A 59 16.27 -5.08 -1.09
C GLY A 59 15.35 -4.69 -2.26
N PRO A 60 14.13 -5.26 -2.33
CA PRO A 60 13.19 -4.98 -3.41
C PRO A 60 12.75 -3.50 -3.41
N ASP A 61 12.56 -2.96 -4.61
CA ASP A 61 12.06 -1.59 -4.79
C ASP A 61 10.64 -1.43 -4.22
N ILE A 62 10.39 -0.26 -3.62
CA ILE A 62 9.04 0.18 -3.28
C ILE A 62 8.57 1.15 -4.35
N TYR A 63 7.62 0.71 -5.18
CA TYR A 63 6.95 1.59 -6.15
C TYR A 63 5.71 2.24 -5.52
N SER A 64 5.79 3.53 -5.22
CA SER A 64 4.66 4.34 -4.73
C SER A 64 4.64 5.73 -5.35
N VAL A 65 3.49 6.40 -5.26
CA VAL A 65 3.32 7.81 -5.63
C VAL A 65 2.95 8.65 -4.41
N THR A 66 3.00 9.97 -4.55
CA THR A 66 2.65 10.90 -3.46
C THR A 66 1.25 10.60 -2.90
N ASN A 67 1.15 10.60 -1.57
CA ASN A 67 -0.03 10.29 -0.76
C ASN A 67 -0.43 8.82 -0.65
N ASP A 68 0.27 7.87 -1.29
CA ASP A 68 0.01 6.45 -1.03
C ASP A 68 0.27 6.11 0.44
N ASN A 69 -0.64 5.35 1.04
CA ASN A 69 -0.49 4.79 2.38
C ASN A 69 0.25 3.45 2.28
N LEU A 70 1.46 3.38 2.83
CA LEU A 70 2.27 2.15 2.79
C LEU A 70 2.11 1.36 4.09
N ILE A 71 1.67 0.11 3.98
CA ILE A 71 1.68 -0.86 5.08
C ILE A 71 2.80 -1.85 4.81
N ILE A 72 3.79 -1.89 5.69
CA ILE A 72 4.94 -2.79 5.57
C ILE A 72 4.96 -3.70 6.80
N ASN A 73 4.69 -4.98 6.59
CA ASN A 73 4.81 -6.01 7.62
C ASN A 73 6.25 -6.52 7.65
N VAL A 74 6.92 -6.35 8.78
CA VAL A 74 8.32 -6.74 8.94
C VAL A 74 8.42 -7.97 9.84
N TYR A 75 9.00 -9.04 9.29
CA TYR A 75 9.31 -10.27 9.99
C TYR A 75 10.82 -10.35 10.23
N ASN A 76 11.23 -10.07 11.47
CA ASN A 76 12.63 -10.19 11.88
C ASN A 76 12.98 -11.66 12.12
N ASN A 77 13.74 -12.27 11.22
CA ASN A 77 14.27 -13.63 11.37
C ASN A 77 15.76 -13.63 11.78
N LEU A 78 16.29 -12.49 12.22
CA LEU A 78 17.63 -12.42 12.78
C LEU A 78 17.62 -12.93 14.22
N PRO A 79 18.75 -13.47 14.73
CA PRO A 79 18.87 -13.88 16.13
C PRO A 79 18.95 -12.68 17.11
N GLU A 80 18.85 -11.46 16.62
CA GLU A 80 19.03 -10.22 17.38
C GLU A 80 18.04 -9.12 16.95
N PRO A 81 17.86 -8.07 17.77
CA PRO A 81 16.95 -6.97 17.45
C PRO A 81 17.35 -6.26 16.15
N PHE A 82 16.37 -6.03 15.27
CA PHE A 82 16.55 -5.29 14.02
C PHE A 82 15.93 -3.90 14.14
N LEU A 83 16.74 -2.85 13.97
CA LEU A 83 16.29 -1.46 14.00
C LEU A 83 15.97 -0.99 12.57
N ILE A 84 14.77 -0.46 12.38
CA ILE A 84 14.36 0.27 11.17
C ILE A 84 14.21 1.75 11.54
N SER A 85 14.79 2.64 10.74
CA SER A 85 14.71 4.10 10.89
C SER A 85 14.10 4.75 9.66
#